data_AF-A0A812ZXP0-F1
#
_entry.id   AF-A0A812ZXP0-F1
#
_cell.length_a   1.000
_cell.length_b   1.000
_cell.length_c   1.000
_cell.angle_alpha   90.00
_cell.angle_beta   90.00
_cell.angle_gamma   90.00
#
_symmetry.space_group_name_H-M   'P 1'
#
loop_
_entity.id
_entity.type
_entity.pdbx_description
1 polymer ?
#
loop_
_entity_poly.entity_id
_entity_poly.type
_entity_poly.pdbx_seq_one_letter_code
_entity_poly.pdbx_strand_id
1 'polypeptide(L)'
;MKQWAAAFLVLRFALAQTDDHGHDHGHDHGSGAFEWAGIFDTPNSNYLWTAQKTDGGYADPTLKMVALPTATVSQQALSDLEAQGETAMEATDSTCTTVQSGGTITPAANTCYILEFESSAWQSLFNIDASATAGIAFFTNHGPTEFEADAHYLKDSVGEDIEPVGELPEVTVTPAPETPYDWGLILAAVLVNVVAETSKEDAEGTVLNEEQKFRARARLLGAVLIGDFFHNLCDGFFIGAAFQVCGNAFGWSVATGTILHELPQEIADFVVLTGPGVSLSPLKALIANFASGLSVLIGAIIVSATPIDDSFIGLILAFGGGVYLHVGATDCLPKMYDPKLRFVERLAAMLAFVVGTVLIGLILIGHEHCFAPTSEGEGGHGHSHGHSH
;
A
#
# COMPACT_ATOMS: atom_id res chain seq x y z
N MET A 1 -25.31 19.03 -14.76
CA MET A 1 -25.60 17.65 -14.30
C MET A 1 -25.28 16.53 -15.30
N LYS A 2 -24.66 16.77 -16.48
CA LYS A 2 -24.25 15.70 -17.42
C LYS A 2 -22.78 15.72 -17.85
N GLN A 3 -21.91 16.40 -17.10
CA GLN A 3 -20.46 16.45 -17.37
C GLN A 3 -19.60 15.82 -16.26
N TRP A 4 -20.23 15.31 -15.19
CA TRP A 4 -19.54 14.74 -14.03
C TRP A 4 -19.46 13.19 -14.04
N ALA A 5 -20.10 12.54 -15.00
CA ALA A 5 -20.01 11.08 -15.14
C ALA A 5 -18.66 10.62 -15.74
N ALA A 6 -17.98 11.48 -16.50
CA ALA A 6 -16.70 11.14 -17.12
C ALA A 6 -15.51 11.21 -16.14
N ALA A 7 -15.56 12.09 -15.13
CA ALA A 7 -14.49 12.22 -14.14
C ALA A 7 -14.44 11.04 -13.16
N PHE A 8 -15.60 10.48 -12.79
CA PHE A 8 -15.67 9.25 -12.00
C PHE A 8 -15.28 7.99 -12.81
N LEU A 9 -15.43 8.01 -14.13
CA LEU A 9 -15.03 6.91 -15.00
C LEU A 9 -13.51 6.87 -15.21
N VAL A 10 -12.85 8.04 -15.30
CA VAL A 10 -11.38 8.13 -15.46
C VAL A 10 -10.65 7.75 -14.16
N LEU A 11 -11.23 8.04 -12.99
CA LEU A 11 -10.67 7.58 -11.71
C LEU A 11 -10.84 6.06 -11.50
N ARG A 12 -11.87 5.45 -12.08
CA ARG A 12 -12.01 3.97 -12.13
C ARG A 12 -11.13 3.31 -13.20
N PHE A 13 -10.82 4.00 -14.31
CA PHE A 13 -9.90 3.49 -15.34
C PHE A 13 -8.42 3.60 -14.93
N ALA A 14 -8.05 4.62 -14.12
CA ALA A 14 -6.68 4.77 -13.63
C ALA A 14 -6.29 3.78 -12.53
N LEU A 15 -7.27 3.12 -11.91
CA LEU A 15 -7.06 2.01 -10.97
C LEU A 15 -7.23 0.62 -11.62
N ALA A 16 -7.48 0.56 -12.94
CA ALA A 16 -7.77 -0.68 -13.66
C ALA A 16 -6.82 -0.92 -14.86
N GLN A 17 -5.65 -0.28 -14.92
CA GLN A 17 -4.76 -0.35 -16.10
C GLN A 17 -3.26 -0.50 -15.79
N THR A 18 -2.92 -1.17 -14.71
CA THR A 18 -1.61 -1.82 -14.59
C THR A 18 -1.87 -3.26 -14.23
N ASP A 19 -1.92 -4.14 -15.23
CA ASP A 19 -1.58 -5.57 -15.12
C ASP A 19 -1.75 -6.20 -16.50
N ASP A 20 -0.78 -5.94 -17.38
CA ASP A 20 -0.60 -6.79 -18.55
C ASP A 20 0.86 -6.73 -19.01
N HIS A 21 1.76 -7.33 -18.24
CA HIS A 21 3.04 -7.82 -18.76
C HIS A 21 3.47 -9.04 -17.93
N GLY A 22 3.31 -10.21 -18.53
CA GLY A 22 3.71 -11.48 -17.96
C GLY A 22 5.18 -11.47 -17.53
N HIS A 23 5.37 -11.62 -16.22
CA HIS A 23 6.62 -12.03 -15.64
C HIS A 23 6.41 -13.39 -15.01
N ASP A 24 7.26 -14.31 -15.45
CA ASP A 24 7.40 -15.68 -14.96
C ASP A 24 7.82 -15.59 -13.48
N HIS A 25 6.84 -15.52 -12.58
CA HIS A 25 7.10 -15.42 -11.15
C HIS A 25 7.32 -16.83 -10.59
N GLY A 26 8.59 -17.20 -10.50
CA GLY A 26 9.01 -18.12 -9.44
C GLY A 26 8.79 -17.42 -8.10
N HIS A 27 7.59 -17.59 -7.53
CA HIS A 27 7.28 -17.14 -6.18
C HIS A 27 8.02 -18.02 -5.18
N ASP A 28 8.96 -17.42 -4.47
CA ASP A 28 9.54 -17.97 -3.25
C ASP A 28 8.47 -17.87 -2.15
N HIS A 29 7.79 -18.98 -1.88
CA HIS A 29 6.77 -19.08 -0.86
C HIS A 29 7.39 -18.87 0.53
N GLY A 30 6.94 -17.83 1.24
CA GLY A 30 7.04 -17.82 2.70
C GLY A 30 6.37 -19.09 3.24
N SER A 31 7.09 -19.86 4.04
CA SER A 31 6.79 -21.26 4.37
C SER A 31 5.64 -21.45 5.37
N GLY A 32 4.46 -20.87 5.11
CA GLY A 32 3.22 -21.14 5.85
C GLY A 32 2.33 -22.14 5.12
N ALA A 33 1.58 -22.97 5.85
CA ALA A 33 0.67 -23.97 5.25
C ALA A 33 -0.61 -23.36 4.63
N PHE A 34 -0.93 -22.11 4.96
CA PHE A 34 -2.05 -21.33 4.46
C PHE A 34 -1.63 -19.87 4.23
N GLU A 35 -2.35 -19.16 3.36
CA GLU A 35 -2.13 -17.73 3.11
C GLU A 35 -3.05 -16.86 3.97
N TRP A 36 -4.29 -17.30 4.17
CA TRP A 36 -5.29 -16.57 4.94
C TRP A 36 -6.07 -17.51 5.85
N ALA A 37 -6.44 -17.03 7.03
CA ALA A 37 -7.45 -17.65 7.87
C ALA A 37 -8.41 -16.61 8.45
N GLY A 38 -9.67 -17.00 8.65
CA GLY A 38 -10.69 -16.13 9.24
C GLY A 38 -11.66 -16.92 10.10
N ILE A 39 -12.05 -16.37 11.26
CA ILE A 39 -13.02 -16.98 12.17
C ILE A 39 -14.34 -16.24 12.16
N PHE A 40 -15.45 -16.95 11.97
CA PHE A 40 -16.77 -16.37 11.74
C PHE A 40 -17.76 -16.83 12.79
N ASP A 41 -18.63 -15.90 13.22
CA ASP A 41 -19.82 -16.24 14.00
C ASP A 41 -20.88 -16.82 13.07
N THR A 42 -21.40 -17.99 13.41
CA THR A 42 -22.36 -18.72 12.56
C THR A 42 -23.66 -19.02 13.30
N PRO A 43 -24.47 -18.00 13.68
CA PRO A 43 -25.72 -18.22 14.39
C PRO A 43 -26.82 -18.92 13.56
N ASN A 44 -26.67 -18.95 12.23
CA ASN A 44 -27.58 -19.62 11.30
C ASN A 44 -27.01 -20.97 10.85
N SER A 45 -27.85 -21.81 10.25
CA SER A 45 -27.42 -23.16 9.82
C SER A 45 -26.78 -23.22 8.44
N ASN A 46 -26.94 -22.20 7.60
CA ASN A 46 -26.50 -22.23 6.21
C ASN A 46 -25.86 -20.90 5.81
N TYR A 47 -24.70 -20.98 5.17
CA TYR A 47 -23.98 -19.86 4.57
C TYR A 47 -23.58 -20.20 3.15
N LEU A 48 -23.18 -19.19 2.38
CA LEU A 48 -22.76 -19.33 1.00
C LEU A 48 -21.36 -18.76 0.85
N TRP A 49 -20.42 -19.62 0.46
CA TRP A 49 -19.11 -19.22 0.00
C TRP A 49 -19.15 -18.94 -1.51
N THR A 50 -18.63 -17.80 -1.92
CA THR A 50 -18.70 -17.29 -3.29
C THR A 50 -17.29 -17.04 -3.82
N ALA A 51 -17.04 -17.48 -5.06
CA ALA A 51 -15.84 -17.14 -5.81
C ALA A 51 -16.23 -16.64 -7.20
N GLN A 52 -15.70 -15.49 -7.61
CA GLN A 52 -15.98 -14.83 -8.87
C GLN A 52 -14.72 -14.68 -9.70
N LYS A 53 -14.91 -14.55 -11.02
CA LYS A 53 -13.81 -14.19 -11.92
C LYS A 53 -13.47 -12.72 -11.78
N THR A 54 -12.19 -12.43 -11.64
CA THR A 54 -11.57 -11.10 -11.72
C THR A 54 -10.89 -10.99 -13.09
N ASP A 55 -11.11 -9.88 -13.80
CA ASP A 55 -10.48 -9.60 -15.10
C ASP A 55 -10.53 -10.71 -16.17
N GLY A 56 -11.62 -11.49 -16.19
CA GLY A 56 -11.90 -12.49 -17.22
C GLY A 56 -11.50 -13.94 -16.86
N GLY A 57 -10.91 -14.17 -15.68
CA GLY A 57 -10.52 -15.49 -15.19
C GLY A 57 -10.69 -15.65 -13.67
N TYR A 58 -10.56 -16.87 -13.16
CA TYR A 58 -10.34 -17.07 -11.73
C TYR A 58 -8.84 -16.90 -11.45
N ALA A 59 -8.46 -16.35 -10.30
CA ALA A 59 -7.06 -16.20 -9.90
C ALA A 59 -6.32 -17.55 -9.91
N ASP A 60 -6.99 -18.61 -9.47
CA ASP A 60 -6.59 -20.02 -9.56
C ASP A 60 -7.82 -20.86 -9.95
N PRO A 61 -7.70 -21.95 -10.73
CA PRO A 61 -8.82 -22.87 -10.99
C PRO A 61 -9.40 -23.54 -9.72
N THR A 62 -8.66 -23.56 -8.61
CA THR A 62 -9.08 -24.19 -7.36
C THR A 62 -8.73 -23.38 -6.12
N LEU A 63 -9.48 -23.59 -5.03
CA LEU A 63 -9.15 -23.07 -3.71
C LEU A 63 -9.11 -24.23 -2.70
N LYS A 64 -7.95 -24.44 -2.07
CA LYS A 64 -7.83 -25.37 -0.96
C LYS A 64 -8.27 -24.69 0.32
N MET A 65 -9.18 -25.34 1.03
CA MET A 65 -9.83 -24.79 2.21
C MET A 65 -9.93 -25.82 3.33
N VAL A 66 -9.66 -25.40 4.56
CA VAL A 66 -10.01 -26.15 5.78
C VAL A 66 -11.09 -25.35 6.52
N ALA A 67 -12.11 -26.04 7.03
CA ALA A 67 -13.20 -25.44 7.81
C ALA A 67 -13.31 -26.14 9.17
N LEU A 68 -12.80 -25.50 10.23
CA LEU A 68 -12.78 -26.05 11.58
C LEU A 68 -13.98 -25.53 12.40
N PRO A 69 -14.79 -26.41 13.02
CA PRO A 69 -15.87 -25.99 13.91
C PRO A 69 -15.30 -25.49 15.25
N THR A 70 -15.89 -24.41 15.76
CA THR A 70 -15.56 -23.87 17.09
C THR A 70 -16.80 -23.50 17.89
N ALA A 71 -16.68 -23.61 19.23
CA ALA A 71 -17.69 -23.13 20.16
C ALA A 71 -17.48 -21.67 20.59
N THR A 72 -16.31 -21.08 20.28
CA THR A 72 -15.94 -19.71 20.67
C THR A 72 -15.36 -19.00 19.47
N VAL A 73 -15.83 -17.77 19.24
CA VAL A 73 -15.46 -16.95 18.08
C VAL A 73 -14.72 -15.72 18.60
N SER A 74 -13.41 -15.69 18.43
CA SER A 74 -12.51 -14.59 18.83
C SER A 74 -11.16 -14.73 18.13
N GLN A 75 -10.37 -13.65 18.08
CA GLN A 75 -8.99 -13.69 17.58
C GLN A 75 -8.17 -14.77 18.29
N GLN A 76 -8.26 -14.86 19.62
CA GLN A 76 -7.56 -15.90 20.39
C GLN A 76 -8.00 -17.32 19.99
N ALA A 77 -9.30 -17.54 19.78
CA ALA A 77 -9.79 -18.85 19.35
C ALA A 77 -9.29 -19.22 17.94
N LEU A 78 -9.08 -18.23 17.06
CA LEU A 78 -8.46 -18.46 15.76
C LEU A 78 -6.98 -18.84 15.90
N SER A 79 -6.21 -18.11 16.70
CA SER A 79 -4.81 -18.44 17.01
C SER A 79 -4.68 -19.83 17.66
N ASP A 80 -5.60 -20.21 18.55
CA ASP A 80 -5.60 -21.53 19.18
C ASP A 80 -5.87 -22.67 18.15
N LEU A 81 -6.56 -22.36 17.05
CA LEU A 81 -6.86 -23.29 15.95
C LEU A 81 -5.79 -23.33 14.86
N GLU A 82 -4.84 -22.41 14.86
CA GLU A 82 -3.82 -22.24 13.81
C GLU A 82 -3.07 -23.53 13.51
N ALA A 83 -2.47 -24.16 14.53
CA ALA A 83 -1.72 -25.40 14.35
C ALA A 83 -2.56 -26.57 13.78
N GLN A 84 -3.86 -26.59 14.10
CA GLN A 84 -4.79 -27.59 13.54
C GLN A 84 -5.13 -27.26 12.08
N GLY A 85 -5.32 -25.97 11.77
CA GLY A 85 -5.50 -25.46 10.42
C GLY A 85 -4.31 -25.81 9.53
N GLU A 86 -3.09 -25.50 9.97
CA GLU A 86 -1.84 -25.83 9.28
C GLU A 86 -1.72 -27.32 8.98
N THR A 87 -1.89 -28.16 10.00
CA THR A 87 -1.80 -29.62 9.85
C THR A 87 -2.80 -30.15 8.81
N ALA A 88 -4.02 -29.60 8.77
CA ALA A 88 -5.03 -29.99 7.80
C ALA A 88 -4.75 -29.42 6.39
N MET A 89 -4.14 -28.25 6.29
CA MET A 89 -3.76 -27.63 5.02
C MET A 89 -2.55 -28.32 4.37
N GLU A 90 -1.65 -28.90 5.15
CA GLU A 90 -0.52 -29.72 4.68
C GLU A 90 -0.92 -31.10 4.14
N ALA A 91 -2.17 -31.51 4.34
CA ALA A 91 -2.66 -32.79 3.82
C ALA A 91 -2.51 -32.85 2.28
N THR A 92 -2.10 -33.99 1.74
CA THR A 92 -1.95 -34.14 0.27
C THR A 92 -3.29 -33.91 -0.44
N ASP A 93 -3.31 -33.14 -1.53
CA ASP A 93 -4.57 -32.75 -2.20
C ASP A 93 -5.46 -33.93 -2.58
N SER A 94 -4.87 -35.08 -2.96
CA SER A 94 -5.62 -36.31 -3.25
C SER A 94 -6.38 -36.91 -2.06
N THR A 95 -6.11 -36.43 -0.84
CA THR A 95 -6.79 -36.82 0.40
C THR A 95 -7.86 -35.82 0.83
N CYS A 96 -7.86 -34.63 0.23
CA CYS A 96 -8.87 -33.61 0.46
C CYS A 96 -10.17 -33.94 -0.28
N THR A 97 -11.29 -33.46 0.25
CA THR A 97 -12.60 -33.65 -0.38
C THR A 97 -12.78 -32.61 -1.48
N THR A 98 -12.85 -33.04 -2.74
CA THR A 98 -13.20 -32.14 -3.84
C THR A 98 -14.68 -31.73 -3.77
N VAL A 99 -14.93 -30.43 -3.79
CA VAL A 99 -16.28 -29.84 -3.80
C VAL A 99 -16.44 -29.08 -5.11
N GLN A 100 -17.45 -29.45 -5.89
CA GLN A 100 -17.84 -28.75 -7.11
C GLN A 100 -18.76 -27.57 -6.79
N SER A 101 -18.91 -26.62 -7.71
CA SER A 101 -19.88 -25.55 -7.52
C SER A 101 -21.31 -26.11 -7.32
N GLY A 102 -22.02 -25.56 -6.34
CA GLY A 102 -23.30 -26.05 -5.82
C GLY A 102 -23.17 -27.11 -4.72
N GLY A 103 -21.96 -27.61 -4.45
CA GLY A 103 -21.67 -28.58 -3.39
C GLY A 103 -21.78 -27.99 -1.98
N THR A 104 -21.53 -28.83 -0.98
CA THR A 104 -21.63 -28.47 0.45
C THR A 104 -20.34 -28.79 1.18
N ILE A 105 -19.88 -27.85 2.00
CA ILE A 105 -18.77 -27.94 2.92
C ILE A 105 -19.36 -28.08 4.33
N THR A 106 -18.97 -29.11 5.06
CA THR A 106 -19.39 -29.33 6.45
C THR A 106 -18.17 -29.19 7.36
N PRO A 107 -18.13 -28.22 8.28
CA PRO A 107 -16.99 -28.01 9.16
C PRO A 107 -16.64 -29.29 9.94
N ALA A 108 -15.39 -29.71 9.86
CA ALA A 108 -14.92 -30.93 10.48
C ALA A 108 -13.42 -30.83 10.80
N ALA A 109 -13.03 -31.38 11.96
CA ALA A 109 -11.63 -31.48 12.32
C ALA A 109 -10.86 -32.35 11.30
N ASN A 110 -9.61 -31.97 11.01
CA ASN A 110 -8.68 -32.72 10.16
C ASN A 110 -9.21 -33.01 8.74
N THR A 111 -10.09 -32.15 8.22
CA THR A 111 -10.65 -32.28 6.87
C THR A 111 -10.27 -31.07 6.05
N CYS A 112 -9.66 -31.30 4.89
CA CYS A 112 -9.42 -30.29 3.86
C CYS A 112 -10.36 -30.51 2.67
N TYR A 113 -10.64 -29.41 1.98
CA TYR A 113 -11.52 -29.33 0.83
C TYR A 113 -10.76 -28.71 -0.35
N ILE A 114 -11.01 -29.21 -1.55
CA ILE A 114 -10.56 -28.58 -2.80
C ILE A 114 -11.81 -28.07 -3.51
N LEU A 115 -12.00 -26.76 -3.51
CA LEU A 115 -13.11 -26.11 -4.19
C LEU A 115 -12.71 -25.99 -5.66
N GLU A 116 -13.38 -26.73 -6.54
CA GLU A 116 -13.17 -26.64 -7.99
C GLU A 116 -14.13 -25.60 -8.57
N PHE A 117 -13.55 -24.56 -9.19
CA PHE A 117 -14.34 -23.48 -9.77
C PHE A 117 -14.90 -23.85 -11.16
N GLU A 118 -16.15 -23.47 -11.39
CA GLU A 118 -16.84 -23.67 -12.66
C GLU A 118 -16.28 -22.70 -13.71
N SER A 119 -15.28 -23.16 -14.48
CA SER A 119 -14.61 -22.36 -15.52
C SER A 119 -15.56 -21.81 -16.59
N SER A 120 -16.74 -22.40 -16.79
CA SER A 120 -17.74 -21.91 -17.74
C SER A 120 -18.66 -20.82 -17.17
N ALA A 121 -18.69 -20.64 -15.85
CA ALA A 121 -19.47 -19.62 -15.17
C ALA A 121 -18.60 -18.42 -14.79
N TRP A 122 -19.25 -17.29 -14.51
CA TRP A 122 -18.58 -16.10 -13.98
C TRP A 122 -18.46 -16.15 -12.45
N GLN A 123 -19.19 -17.07 -11.81
CA GLN A 123 -19.30 -17.23 -10.37
C GLN A 123 -19.46 -18.72 -10.03
N SER A 124 -18.80 -19.14 -8.96
CA SER A 124 -18.90 -20.46 -8.34
C SER A 124 -19.39 -20.27 -6.92
N LEU A 125 -20.41 -21.06 -6.55
CA LEU A 125 -21.05 -21.01 -5.25
C LEU A 125 -20.82 -22.32 -4.50
N PHE A 126 -20.56 -22.27 -3.20
CA PHE A 126 -20.38 -23.43 -2.33
C PHE A 126 -21.18 -23.24 -1.04
N ASN A 127 -22.04 -24.19 -0.70
CA ASN A 127 -22.84 -24.12 0.51
C ASN A 127 -21.99 -24.49 1.73
N ILE A 128 -22.16 -23.78 2.84
CA ILE A 128 -21.57 -24.12 4.13
C ILE A 128 -22.68 -24.58 5.07
N ASP A 129 -22.57 -25.82 5.55
CA ASP A 129 -23.47 -26.36 6.57
C ASP A 129 -22.92 -26.07 7.97
N ALA A 130 -23.41 -24.99 8.58
CA ALA A 130 -23.04 -24.57 9.93
C ALA A 130 -23.99 -25.12 11.01
N SER A 131 -24.90 -26.04 10.68
CA SER A 131 -25.95 -26.51 11.61
C SER A 131 -25.43 -27.15 12.91
N ALA A 132 -24.19 -27.64 12.91
CA ALA A 132 -23.58 -28.35 14.03
C ALA A 132 -22.56 -27.53 14.85
N THR A 133 -22.35 -26.24 14.55
CA THR A 133 -21.30 -25.42 15.18
C THR A 133 -21.75 -23.99 15.43
N ALA A 134 -21.18 -23.34 16.46
CA ALA A 134 -21.49 -21.95 16.77
C ALA A 134 -20.63 -20.96 15.97
N GLY A 135 -19.44 -21.38 15.56
CA GLY A 135 -18.58 -20.66 14.65
C GLY A 135 -17.74 -21.58 13.80
N ILE A 136 -17.10 -21.00 12.78
CA ILE A 136 -16.23 -21.70 11.84
C ILE A 136 -14.95 -20.89 11.67
N ALA A 137 -13.79 -21.53 11.78
CA ALA A 137 -12.52 -21.00 11.33
C ALA A 137 -12.17 -21.58 9.96
N PHE A 138 -11.99 -20.73 8.96
CA PHE A 138 -11.54 -21.10 7.64
C PHE A 138 -10.05 -20.84 7.50
N PHE A 139 -9.33 -21.75 6.83
CA PHE A 139 -7.93 -21.58 6.42
C PHE A 139 -7.85 -21.88 4.93
N THR A 140 -7.18 -21.02 4.15
CA THR A 140 -7.12 -21.13 2.70
C THR A 140 -5.71 -20.93 2.16
N ASN A 141 -5.38 -21.59 1.05
CA ASN A 141 -4.07 -21.44 0.39
C ASN A 141 -3.91 -20.15 -0.42
N HIS A 142 -5.00 -19.42 -0.61
CA HIS A 142 -5.09 -18.12 -1.28
C HIS A 142 -6.02 -17.20 -0.46
N GLY A 143 -5.80 -15.90 -0.51
CA GLY A 143 -6.73 -14.92 0.07
C GLY A 143 -8.11 -14.99 -0.60
N PRO A 144 -9.22 -15.01 0.18
CA PRO A 144 -10.56 -15.12 -0.41
C PRO A 144 -10.95 -13.87 -1.24
N THR A 145 -10.33 -12.72 -0.97
CA THR A 145 -10.51 -11.46 -1.70
C THR A 145 -9.99 -11.50 -3.14
N GLU A 146 -9.06 -12.41 -3.47
CA GLU A 146 -8.58 -12.62 -4.85
C GLU A 146 -9.68 -13.13 -5.79
N PHE A 147 -10.74 -13.69 -5.20
CA PHE A 147 -11.90 -14.25 -5.89
C PHE A 147 -13.14 -13.35 -5.76
N GLU A 148 -12.98 -12.06 -5.41
CA GLU A 148 -14.08 -11.10 -5.32
C GLU A 148 -14.08 -10.12 -6.49
N ALA A 149 -15.20 -10.03 -7.21
CA ALA A 149 -15.42 -8.99 -8.22
C ALA A 149 -16.45 -7.94 -7.73
N ASP A 150 -17.65 -8.40 -7.37
CA ASP A 150 -18.74 -7.54 -6.89
C ASP A 150 -19.55 -8.14 -5.73
N ALA A 151 -19.17 -9.33 -5.24
CA ALA A 151 -19.82 -9.99 -4.12
C ALA A 151 -18.80 -10.49 -3.09
N HIS A 152 -19.02 -10.15 -1.82
CA HIS A 152 -18.25 -10.69 -0.69
C HIS A 152 -18.22 -12.23 -0.66
N TYR A 153 -17.08 -12.82 -0.31
CA TYR A 153 -16.82 -14.26 -0.37
C TYR A 153 -17.70 -15.08 0.58
N LEU A 154 -18.13 -14.54 1.72
CA LEU A 154 -19.05 -15.22 2.65
C LEU A 154 -20.35 -14.43 2.84
N LYS A 155 -21.48 -15.13 2.67
CA LYS A 155 -22.83 -14.56 2.85
C LYS A 155 -23.73 -15.46 3.67
N ASP A 156 -24.71 -14.87 4.33
CA ASP A 156 -25.77 -15.62 4.99
C ASP A 156 -26.90 -16.06 4.03
N SER A 157 -27.91 -16.74 4.57
CA SER A 157 -29.06 -17.24 3.82
C SER A 157 -29.96 -16.18 3.18
N VAL A 158 -29.82 -14.90 3.53
CA VAL A 158 -30.55 -13.78 2.92
C VAL A 158 -29.68 -12.93 2.00
N GLY A 159 -28.39 -13.25 1.89
CA GLY A 159 -27.41 -12.60 1.02
C GLY A 159 -26.71 -11.41 1.67
N GLU A 160 -26.76 -11.27 3.00
CA GLU A 160 -25.95 -10.29 3.72
C GLU A 160 -24.50 -10.78 3.85
N ASP A 161 -23.56 -9.85 3.73
CA ASP A 161 -22.13 -10.12 3.83
C ASP A 161 -21.76 -10.42 5.29
N ILE A 162 -20.96 -11.47 5.50
CA ILE A 162 -20.51 -11.89 6.82
C ILE A 162 -19.00 -11.75 6.90
N GLU A 163 -18.55 -10.81 7.73
CA GLU A 163 -17.13 -10.52 7.97
C GLU A 163 -16.55 -11.42 9.07
N PRO A 164 -15.24 -11.72 9.02
CA PRO A 164 -14.57 -12.46 10.09
C PRO A 164 -14.48 -11.63 11.38
N VAL A 165 -14.60 -12.31 12.51
CA VAL A 165 -14.36 -11.75 13.85
C VAL A 165 -12.86 -11.63 14.17
N GLY A 166 -12.04 -12.41 13.47
CA GLY A 166 -10.59 -12.38 13.56
C GLY A 166 -9.95 -13.02 12.33
N GLU A 167 -8.73 -12.63 12.01
CA GLU A 167 -8.00 -13.09 10.81
C GLU A 167 -6.54 -13.44 11.12
N LEU A 168 -5.96 -14.34 10.33
CA LEU A 168 -4.53 -14.65 10.29
C LEU A 168 -3.97 -14.57 8.85
N PRO A 169 -2.71 -14.13 8.64
CA PRO A 169 -1.81 -13.55 9.65
C PRO A 169 -2.49 -12.34 10.30
N GLU A 170 -2.32 -12.18 11.62
CA GLU A 170 -3.01 -11.12 12.35
C GLU A 170 -2.67 -9.81 11.65
N VAL A 171 -3.66 -9.19 11.02
CA VAL A 171 -3.54 -7.81 10.61
C VAL A 171 -3.33 -7.08 11.92
N THR A 172 -2.09 -6.73 12.23
CA THR A 172 -1.78 -5.90 13.39
C THR A 172 -2.44 -4.56 13.11
N VAL A 173 -3.72 -4.47 13.46
CA VAL A 173 -4.42 -3.22 13.60
C VAL A 173 -3.78 -2.62 14.84
N THR A 174 -2.68 -1.89 14.65
CA THR A 174 -2.31 -0.86 15.62
C THR A 174 -3.58 -0.10 15.90
N PRO A 175 -4.13 -0.11 17.13
CA PRO A 175 -5.41 0.51 17.40
C PRO A 175 -5.28 1.96 16.97
N ALA A 176 -6.03 2.34 15.93
CA ALA A 176 -6.16 3.73 15.57
C ALA A 176 -6.65 4.44 16.83
N PRO A 177 -5.97 5.51 17.29
CA PRO A 177 -6.48 6.27 18.41
C PRO A 177 -7.90 6.71 18.07
N GLU A 178 -8.86 6.47 18.97
CA GLU A 178 -10.25 6.89 18.81
C GLU A 178 -10.30 8.40 18.50
N THR A 179 -10.39 8.77 17.21
CA THR A 179 -10.68 10.14 16.81
C THR A 179 -12.15 10.22 16.47
N PRO A 180 -12.97 10.95 17.26
CA PRO A 180 -14.24 11.42 16.75
C PRO A 180 -13.95 12.37 15.58
N TYR A 181 -14.72 12.19 14.51
CA TYR A 181 -14.64 12.84 13.19
C TYR A 181 -13.57 12.26 12.27
N ASP A 182 -14.04 11.74 11.15
CA ASP A 182 -13.26 11.35 9.99
C ASP A 182 -12.59 12.58 9.37
N TRP A 183 -11.43 12.93 9.90
CA TRP A 183 -10.58 13.99 9.36
C TRP A 183 -10.03 13.62 7.99
N GLY A 184 -10.02 12.35 7.56
CA GLY A 184 -9.58 11.95 6.24
C GLY A 184 -10.55 12.40 5.15
N LEU A 185 -11.85 12.12 5.32
CA LEU A 185 -12.91 12.63 4.45
C LEU A 185 -13.17 14.11 4.65
N ILE A 186 -13.03 14.67 5.87
CA ILE A 186 -13.17 16.11 6.08
C ILE A 186 -11.98 16.86 5.51
N LEU A 187 -10.74 16.38 5.64
CA LEU A 187 -9.56 16.99 5.01
C LEU A 187 -9.56 16.74 3.52
N ALA A 188 -9.99 15.59 3.00
CA ALA A 188 -10.16 15.38 1.56
C ALA A 188 -11.29 16.24 1.00
N ALA A 189 -12.40 16.43 1.72
CA ALA A 189 -13.47 17.34 1.33
C ALA A 189 -13.07 18.82 1.51
N VAL A 190 -12.23 19.16 2.48
CA VAL A 190 -11.63 20.49 2.65
C VAL A 190 -10.55 20.70 1.60
N LEU A 191 -9.78 19.70 1.19
CA LEU A 191 -8.77 19.79 0.13
C LEU A 191 -9.45 19.89 -1.23
N VAL A 192 -10.50 19.09 -1.48
CA VAL A 192 -11.34 19.20 -2.68
C VAL A 192 -12.09 20.53 -2.69
N ASN A 193 -12.62 21.01 -1.56
CA ASN A 193 -13.25 22.33 -1.49
C ASN A 193 -12.22 23.45 -1.61
N VAL A 194 -11.03 23.36 -1.02
CA VAL A 194 -9.95 24.36 -1.13
C VAL A 194 -9.39 24.39 -2.55
N VAL A 195 -9.22 23.23 -3.20
CA VAL A 195 -8.80 23.11 -4.61
C VAL A 195 -9.93 23.55 -5.56
N ALA A 196 -11.19 23.31 -5.21
CA ALA A 196 -12.34 23.81 -5.97
C ALA A 196 -12.55 25.33 -5.79
N GLU A 197 -12.27 25.88 -4.61
CA GLU A 197 -12.30 27.33 -4.33
C GLU A 197 -11.16 28.03 -5.08
N THR A 198 -9.95 27.44 -5.15
CA THR A 198 -8.82 28.00 -5.92
C THR A 198 -9.06 27.93 -7.43
N SER A 199 -9.78 26.92 -7.93
CA SER A 199 -10.16 26.85 -9.35
C SER A 199 -11.19 27.92 -9.78
N LYS A 200 -11.94 28.48 -8.82
CA LYS A 200 -12.91 29.56 -9.08
C LYS A 200 -12.28 30.95 -9.08
N GLU A 201 -11.14 31.15 -8.40
CA GLU A 201 -10.45 32.45 -8.39
C GLU A 201 -9.62 32.71 -9.68
N ASP A 202 -9.22 31.68 -10.42
CA ASP A 202 -8.35 31.84 -11.61
C ASP A 202 -9.11 32.08 -12.94
N ALA A 203 -10.45 32.16 -12.91
CA ALA A 203 -11.28 32.31 -14.11
C ALA A 203 -11.69 33.76 -14.44
N GLU A 204 -11.39 34.75 -13.59
CA GLU A 204 -11.60 36.16 -13.93
C GLU A 204 -10.30 36.94 -13.74
N GLY A 205 -9.77 37.48 -14.85
CA GLY A 205 -8.58 38.32 -14.91
C GLY A 205 -8.71 39.61 -14.09
N THR A 206 -8.68 39.46 -12.77
CA THR A 206 -8.71 40.52 -11.78
C THR A 206 -7.30 40.78 -11.29
N VAL A 207 -6.92 42.05 -11.23
CA VAL A 207 -5.63 42.47 -10.68
C VAL A 207 -5.62 42.08 -9.19
N LEU A 208 -4.85 41.06 -8.82
CA LEU A 208 -4.71 40.62 -7.43
C LEU A 208 -4.34 41.82 -6.54
N ASN A 209 -5.03 41.95 -5.40
CA ASN A 209 -4.66 42.95 -4.41
C ASN A 209 -3.34 42.57 -3.72
N GLU A 210 -2.70 43.53 -3.04
CA GLU A 210 -1.38 43.30 -2.41
C GLU A 210 -1.40 42.20 -1.34
N GLU A 211 -2.55 41.98 -0.69
CA GLU A 211 -2.73 40.93 0.31
C GLU A 211 -2.79 39.53 -0.33
N GLN A 212 -3.51 39.38 -1.44
CA GLN A 212 -3.56 38.15 -2.23
C GLN A 212 -2.19 37.82 -2.82
N LYS A 213 -1.45 38.82 -3.35
CA LYS A 213 -0.08 38.62 -3.82
C LYS A 213 0.86 38.18 -2.70
N PHE A 214 0.73 38.77 -1.52
CA PHE A 214 1.51 38.37 -0.34
C PHE A 214 1.20 36.93 0.09
N ARG A 215 -0.08 36.56 0.17
CA ARG A 215 -0.50 35.19 0.52
C ARG A 215 -0.05 34.17 -0.52
N ALA A 216 -0.16 34.47 -1.81
CA ALA A 216 0.33 33.61 -2.89
C ALA A 216 1.86 33.41 -2.83
N ARG A 217 2.61 34.49 -2.58
CA ARG A 217 4.06 34.45 -2.34
C ARG A 217 4.42 33.59 -1.14
N ALA A 218 3.75 33.80 -0.02
CA ALA A 218 3.99 33.06 1.23
C ALA A 218 3.65 31.56 1.07
N ARG A 219 2.57 31.24 0.35
CA ARG A 219 2.20 29.86 0.02
C ARG A 219 3.25 29.18 -0.84
N LEU A 220 3.70 29.82 -1.93
CA LEU A 220 4.71 29.26 -2.82
C LEU A 220 6.07 29.09 -2.12
N LEU A 221 6.47 30.09 -1.32
CA LEU A 221 7.67 30.02 -0.50
C LEU A 221 7.60 28.89 0.54
N GLY A 222 6.45 28.74 1.20
CA GLY A 222 6.22 27.70 2.19
C GLY A 222 6.18 26.30 1.57
N ALA A 223 5.50 26.12 0.44
CA ALA A 223 5.44 24.84 -0.27
C ALA A 223 6.85 24.36 -0.64
N VAL A 224 7.67 25.24 -1.22
CA VAL A 224 9.06 24.91 -1.58
C VAL A 224 9.88 24.61 -0.33
N LEU A 225 10.02 25.54 0.61
CA LEU A 225 10.98 25.38 1.71
C LEU A 225 10.55 24.39 2.79
N ILE A 226 9.25 24.27 3.07
CA ILE A 226 8.76 23.33 4.10
C ILE A 226 8.61 21.94 3.49
N GLY A 227 8.13 21.85 2.24
CA GLY A 227 8.06 20.58 1.51
C GLY A 227 9.44 19.97 1.36
N ASP A 228 10.41 20.75 0.87
CA ASP A 228 11.81 20.34 0.73
C ASP A 228 12.43 19.93 2.07
N PHE A 229 12.16 20.65 3.17
CA PHE A 229 12.66 20.27 4.50
C PHE A 229 12.19 18.87 4.91
N PHE A 230 10.92 18.54 4.70
CA PHE A 230 10.39 17.23 5.10
C PHE A 230 10.81 16.12 4.14
N HIS A 231 10.99 16.42 2.86
CA HIS A 231 11.54 15.50 1.87
C HIS A 231 12.97 15.11 2.25
N ASN A 232 13.83 16.11 2.42
CA ASN A 232 15.22 15.92 2.79
C ASN A 232 15.35 15.24 4.17
N LEU A 233 14.49 15.57 5.13
CA LEU A 233 14.43 14.86 6.42
C LEU A 233 14.18 13.35 6.23
N CYS A 234 13.24 12.99 5.35
CA CYS A 234 12.90 11.60 5.08
C CYS A 234 14.05 10.86 4.37
N ASP A 235 14.70 11.51 3.41
CA ASP A 235 15.90 10.98 2.77
C ASP A 235 17.01 10.72 3.79
N GLY A 236 17.14 11.60 4.77
CA GLY A 236 18.00 11.41 5.93
C GLY A 236 17.67 10.14 6.71
N PHE A 237 16.39 9.88 6.96
CA PHE A 237 15.96 8.66 7.64
C PHE A 237 16.38 7.40 6.88
N PHE A 238 16.18 7.38 5.56
CA PHE A 238 16.58 6.25 4.71
C PHE A 238 18.08 6.04 4.67
N ILE A 239 18.88 7.11 4.55
CA ILE A 239 20.34 7.03 4.60
C ILE A 239 20.79 6.46 5.95
N GLY A 240 20.24 6.97 7.06
CA GLY A 240 20.55 6.48 8.41
C GLY A 240 20.24 4.99 8.57
N ALA A 241 19.06 4.56 8.14
CA ALA A 241 18.65 3.16 8.20
C ALA A 241 19.54 2.27 7.32
N ALA A 242 19.88 2.72 6.11
CA ALA A 242 20.75 2.00 5.19
C ALA A 242 22.15 1.76 5.79
N PHE A 243 22.76 2.76 6.42
CA PHE A 243 24.06 2.58 7.08
C PHE A 243 23.99 1.71 8.34
N GLN A 244 22.89 1.79 9.09
CA GLN A 244 22.73 1.07 10.35
C GLN A 244 22.33 -0.40 10.17
N VAL A 245 21.49 -0.72 9.17
CA VAL A 245 20.92 -2.07 8.96
C VAL A 245 21.59 -2.81 7.81
N CYS A 246 21.85 -2.15 6.69
CA CYS A 246 22.36 -2.77 5.46
C CYS A 246 23.89 -2.71 5.30
N GLY A 247 24.57 -1.96 6.17
CA GLY A 247 26.01 -1.78 6.12
C GLY A 247 26.50 -0.75 5.11
N ASN A 248 27.82 -0.47 5.17
CA ASN A 248 28.42 0.70 4.54
C ASN A 248 28.27 0.77 3.01
N ALA A 249 28.39 -0.36 2.30
CA ALA A 249 28.34 -0.36 0.83
C ALA A 249 26.95 0.04 0.30
N PHE A 250 25.90 -0.47 0.94
CA PHE A 250 24.52 -0.12 0.60
C PHE A 250 24.18 1.31 1.05
N GLY A 251 24.60 1.71 2.26
CA GLY A 251 24.44 3.09 2.74
C GLY A 251 25.03 4.13 1.78
N TRP A 252 26.22 3.89 1.23
CA TRP A 252 26.83 4.77 0.22
C TRP A 252 26.06 4.77 -1.11
N SER A 253 25.41 3.67 -1.46
CA SER A 253 24.59 3.58 -2.68
C SER A 253 23.32 4.42 -2.53
N VAL A 254 22.61 4.32 -1.40
CA VAL A 254 21.44 5.15 -1.08
C VAL A 254 21.81 6.62 -1.03
N ALA A 255 22.89 6.98 -0.33
CA ALA A 255 23.35 8.38 -0.25
C ALA A 255 23.73 8.96 -1.63
N THR A 256 24.33 8.15 -2.51
CA THR A 256 24.64 8.57 -3.88
C THR A 256 23.37 8.75 -4.69
N GLY A 257 22.40 7.85 -4.55
CA GLY A 257 21.06 7.97 -5.16
C GLY A 257 20.39 9.28 -4.75
N THR A 258 20.35 9.57 -3.44
CA THR A 258 19.83 10.83 -2.90
C THR A 258 20.48 12.05 -3.53
N ILE A 259 21.82 12.10 -3.58
CA ILE A 259 22.52 13.23 -4.22
C ILE A 259 22.09 13.44 -5.68
N LEU A 260 21.86 12.33 -6.41
CA LEU A 260 21.51 12.39 -7.83
C LEU A 260 20.09 12.92 -8.07
N HIS A 261 19.14 12.67 -7.17
CA HIS A 261 17.77 13.19 -7.31
C HIS A 261 17.55 14.53 -6.61
N GLU A 262 18.33 14.85 -5.58
CA GLU A 262 18.29 16.15 -4.90
C GLU A 262 18.93 17.26 -5.73
N LEU A 263 20.02 16.98 -6.46
CA LEU A 263 20.68 18.02 -7.27
C LEU A 263 19.73 18.67 -8.30
N PRO A 264 18.92 17.92 -9.07
CA PRO A 264 17.87 18.50 -9.92
C PRO A 264 16.77 19.24 -9.13
N GLN A 265 16.32 18.69 -8.00
CA GLN A 265 15.27 19.29 -7.16
C GLN A 265 15.69 20.66 -6.63
N GLU A 266 16.87 20.73 -6.02
CA GLU A 266 17.46 21.96 -5.47
C GLU A 266 17.67 23.05 -6.54
N ILE A 267 18.05 22.66 -7.76
CA ILE A 267 18.13 23.60 -8.89
C ILE A 267 16.74 24.13 -9.26
N ALA A 268 15.72 23.25 -9.29
CA ALA A 268 14.35 23.65 -9.60
C ALA A 268 13.80 24.61 -8.53
N ASP A 269 14.02 24.33 -7.26
CA ASP A 269 13.60 25.17 -6.15
C ASP A 269 14.28 26.53 -6.18
N PHE A 270 15.58 26.57 -6.46
CA PHE A 270 16.29 27.83 -6.67
C PHE A 270 15.66 28.68 -7.80
N VAL A 271 15.28 28.06 -8.92
CA VAL A 271 14.60 28.74 -10.03
C VAL A 271 13.22 29.25 -9.62
N VAL A 272 12.46 28.49 -8.83
CA VAL A 272 11.14 28.91 -8.33
C VAL A 272 11.27 30.08 -7.33
N LEU A 273 12.21 29.99 -6.38
CA LEU A 273 12.46 30.99 -5.34
C LEU A 273 12.95 32.33 -5.90
N THR A 274 13.78 32.29 -6.95
CA THR A 274 14.27 33.50 -7.64
C THR A 274 13.31 34.01 -8.72
N GLY A 275 12.34 33.19 -9.13
CA GLY A 275 11.36 33.50 -10.16
C GLY A 275 10.33 34.56 -9.72
N PRO A 276 9.52 35.09 -10.67
CA PRO A 276 8.59 36.19 -10.43
C PRO A 276 7.51 35.94 -9.36
N GLY A 277 7.27 34.65 -9.04
CA GLY A 277 6.29 34.21 -8.06
C GLY A 277 6.71 34.52 -6.63
N VAL A 278 8.00 34.43 -6.30
CA VAL A 278 8.54 34.67 -4.94
C VAL A 278 9.51 35.87 -4.92
N SER A 279 10.34 36.00 -5.97
CA SER A 279 11.30 37.09 -6.18
C SER A 279 12.32 37.27 -5.06
N LEU A 280 12.84 36.17 -4.49
CA LEU A 280 13.97 36.23 -3.57
C LEU A 280 15.25 36.63 -4.33
N SER A 281 16.12 37.39 -3.66
CA SER A 281 17.47 37.61 -4.17
C SER A 281 18.22 36.27 -4.26
N PRO A 282 19.06 36.02 -5.28
CA PRO A 282 19.76 34.74 -5.47
C PRO A 282 20.46 34.22 -4.23
N LEU A 283 21.15 35.07 -3.48
CA LEU A 283 21.84 34.68 -2.24
C LEU A 283 20.88 34.18 -1.15
N LYS A 284 19.69 34.81 -1.02
CA LYS A 284 18.68 34.39 -0.04
C LYS A 284 18.04 33.06 -0.43
N ALA A 285 17.76 32.88 -1.73
CA ALA A 285 17.22 31.61 -2.24
C ALA A 285 18.22 30.47 -1.97
N LEU A 286 19.50 30.67 -2.27
CA LEU A 286 20.55 29.67 -2.03
C LEU A 286 20.70 29.33 -0.53
N ILE A 287 20.70 30.33 0.35
CA ILE A 287 20.78 30.10 1.81
C ILE A 287 19.53 29.36 2.31
N ALA A 288 18.35 29.72 1.80
CA ALA A 288 17.10 29.09 2.22
C ALA A 288 17.02 27.61 1.78
N ASN A 289 17.37 27.30 0.53
CA ASN A 289 17.49 25.92 0.05
C ASN A 289 18.49 25.14 0.87
N PHE A 290 19.72 25.67 1.00
CA PHE A 290 20.76 24.99 1.77
C PHE A 290 20.32 24.73 3.22
N ALA A 291 19.65 25.70 3.87
CA ALA A 291 19.16 25.52 5.23
C ALA A 291 18.04 24.46 5.32
N SER A 292 17.18 24.37 4.31
CA SER A 292 16.14 23.35 4.19
C SER A 292 16.76 21.96 4.00
N GLY A 293 17.70 21.82 3.06
CA GLY A 293 18.40 20.56 2.77
C GLY A 293 19.26 20.02 3.91
N LEU A 294 19.70 20.84 4.88
CA LEU A 294 20.38 20.34 6.09
C LEU A 294 19.52 19.37 6.93
N SER A 295 18.21 19.35 6.72
CA SER A 295 17.30 18.39 7.34
C SER A 295 17.66 16.92 7.03
N VAL A 296 18.31 16.63 5.91
CA VAL A 296 18.83 15.29 5.59
C VAL A 296 19.83 14.79 6.64
N LEU A 297 20.65 15.69 7.18
CA LEU A 297 21.59 15.34 8.24
C LEU A 297 20.85 15.08 9.55
N ILE A 298 19.81 15.87 9.82
CA ILE A 298 18.98 15.71 11.02
C ILE A 298 18.31 14.32 10.99
N GLY A 299 17.73 13.93 9.85
CA GLY A 299 17.10 12.63 9.68
C GLY A 299 18.07 11.48 9.90
N ALA A 300 19.23 11.55 9.24
CA ALA A 300 20.26 10.52 9.38
C ALA A 300 20.77 10.39 10.82
N ILE A 301 20.96 11.51 11.52
CA ILE A 301 21.38 11.51 12.94
C ILE A 301 20.31 10.92 13.85
N ILE A 302 19.03 11.27 13.64
CA ILE A 302 17.92 10.73 14.44
C ILE A 302 17.93 9.21 14.34
N VAL A 303 17.92 8.68 13.12
CA VAL A 303 17.88 7.23 12.90
C VAL A 303 19.13 6.54 13.45
N SER A 304 20.32 7.11 13.17
CA SER A 304 21.60 6.57 13.66
C SER A 304 21.73 6.54 15.19
N ALA A 305 20.95 7.38 15.90
CA ALA A 305 20.94 7.47 17.36
C ALA A 305 19.82 6.64 18.02
N THR A 306 18.95 6.02 17.22
CA THR A 306 17.81 5.23 17.72
C THR A 306 17.95 3.77 17.29
N PRO A 307 17.63 2.80 18.18
CA PRO A 307 17.44 1.42 17.73
C PRO A 307 16.27 1.38 16.75
N ILE A 308 16.49 0.75 15.60
CA ILE A 308 15.50 0.61 14.54
C ILE A 308 14.79 -0.72 14.76
N ASP A 309 13.51 -0.66 15.10
CA ASP A 309 12.60 -1.81 15.03
C ASP A 309 11.70 -1.70 13.78
N ASP A 310 11.00 -2.77 13.45
CA ASP A 310 10.16 -2.84 12.24
C ASP A 310 9.03 -1.80 12.27
N SER A 311 8.54 -1.45 13.47
CA SER A 311 7.52 -0.40 13.63
C SER A 311 8.07 0.98 13.28
N PHE A 312 9.31 1.28 13.66
CA PHE A 312 10.00 2.52 13.33
C PHE A 312 10.27 2.64 11.83
N ILE A 313 10.66 1.54 11.16
CA ILE A 313 10.81 1.49 9.70
C ILE A 313 9.46 1.75 9.03
N GLY A 314 8.38 1.11 9.48
CA GLY A 314 7.03 1.32 8.95
C GLY A 314 6.56 2.77 9.09
N LEU A 315 6.83 3.41 10.23
CA LEU A 315 6.50 4.83 10.46
C LEU A 315 7.31 5.76 9.54
N ILE A 316 8.59 5.49 9.31
CA ILE A 316 9.43 6.25 8.37
C ILE A 316 8.90 6.10 6.93
N LEU A 317 8.56 4.88 6.51
CA LEU A 317 8.00 4.62 5.17
C LEU A 317 6.66 5.31 4.97
N ALA A 318 5.76 5.23 5.95
CA ALA A 318 4.45 5.89 5.89
C ALA A 318 4.59 7.43 5.86
N PHE A 319 5.49 7.97 6.69
CA PHE A 319 5.78 9.40 6.71
C PHE A 319 6.38 9.87 5.37
N GLY A 320 7.38 9.15 4.85
CA GLY A 320 8.02 9.43 3.57
C GLY A 320 7.03 9.37 2.41
N GLY A 321 6.30 8.26 2.28
CA GLY A 321 5.27 8.09 1.27
C GLY A 321 4.22 9.21 1.31
N GLY A 322 3.80 9.62 2.51
CA GLY A 322 2.89 10.75 2.71
C GLY A 322 3.45 12.10 2.24
N VAL A 323 4.71 12.40 2.54
CA VAL A 323 5.40 13.62 2.09
C VAL A 323 5.52 13.64 0.56
N TYR A 324 5.94 12.53 -0.06
CA TYR A 324 6.06 12.42 -1.51
C TYR A 324 4.70 12.56 -2.22
N LEU A 325 3.65 11.93 -1.69
CA LEU A 325 2.29 12.10 -2.20
C LEU A 325 1.81 13.56 -2.06
N HIS A 326 2.14 14.22 -0.96
CA HIS A 326 1.82 15.63 -0.76
C HIS A 326 2.50 16.51 -1.81
N VAL A 327 3.82 16.41 -1.97
CA VAL A 327 4.60 17.19 -2.96
C VAL A 327 4.10 16.92 -4.38
N GLY A 328 3.83 15.66 -4.73
CA GLY A 328 3.24 15.30 -6.01
C GLY A 328 1.88 15.98 -6.25
N ALA A 329 1.01 15.97 -5.24
CA ALA A 329 -0.35 16.51 -5.33
C ALA A 329 -0.39 18.06 -5.30
N THR A 330 0.46 18.72 -4.52
CA THR A 330 0.40 20.18 -4.35
C THR A 330 1.29 20.94 -5.31
N ASP A 331 2.41 20.34 -5.74
CA ASP A 331 3.45 21.09 -6.47
C ASP A 331 3.58 20.64 -7.92
N CYS A 332 3.35 19.36 -8.21
CA CYS A 332 3.44 18.80 -9.56
C CYS A 332 2.08 18.85 -10.27
N LEU A 333 1.02 18.36 -9.61
CA LEU A 333 -0.30 18.21 -10.20
C LEU A 333 -0.89 19.55 -10.71
N PRO A 334 -0.87 20.67 -9.97
CA PRO A 334 -1.47 21.91 -10.44
C PRO A 334 -0.75 22.50 -11.66
N LYS A 335 0.57 22.31 -11.75
CA LYS A 335 1.37 22.78 -12.89
C LYS A 335 1.02 22.05 -14.19
N MET A 336 0.61 20.78 -14.12
CA MET A 336 0.15 20.03 -15.30
C MET A 336 -1.19 20.52 -15.85
N TYR A 337 -2.00 21.18 -15.02
CA TYR A 337 -3.30 21.73 -15.42
C TYR A 337 -3.24 23.19 -15.89
N ASP A 338 -2.06 23.84 -15.87
CA ASP A 338 -1.93 25.26 -16.27
C ASP A 338 -2.53 25.47 -17.67
N PRO A 339 -3.56 26.33 -17.82
CA PRO A 339 -4.23 26.59 -19.09
C PRO A 339 -3.29 27.16 -20.18
N LYS A 340 -2.10 27.64 -19.83
CA LYS A 340 -1.08 28.11 -20.78
C LYS A 340 -0.32 26.98 -21.47
N LEU A 341 -0.30 25.78 -20.91
CA LEU A 341 0.42 24.63 -21.48
C LEU A 341 -0.38 23.98 -22.61
N ARG A 342 0.28 23.75 -23.74
CA ARG A 342 -0.27 23.00 -24.88
C ARG A 342 -0.39 21.53 -24.53
N PHE A 343 -1.28 20.81 -25.22
CA PHE A 343 -1.49 19.37 -25.00
C PHE A 343 -0.20 18.55 -25.06
N VAL A 344 0.70 18.87 -26.00
CA VAL A 344 2.00 18.18 -26.16
C VAL A 344 2.93 18.43 -24.96
N GLU A 345 2.90 19.62 -24.39
CA GLU A 345 3.73 19.97 -23.21
C GLU A 345 3.20 19.26 -21.96
N ARG A 346 1.87 19.13 -21.83
CA ARG A 346 1.24 18.35 -20.75
C ARG A 346 1.60 16.86 -20.88
N LEU A 347 1.51 16.31 -22.09
CA LEU A 347 1.90 14.92 -22.34
C LEU A 347 3.39 14.68 -22.07
N ALA A 348 4.25 15.62 -22.46
CA ALA A 348 5.69 15.55 -22.19
C ALA A 348 6.00 15.62 -20.68
N ALA A 349 5.31 16.47 -19.93
CA ALA A 349 5.43 16.55 -18.47
C ALA A 349 4.97 15.24 -17.79
N MET A 350 3.86 14.67 -18.25
CA MET A 350 3.33 13.40 -17.71
C MET A 350 4.26 12.23 -18.03
N LEU A 351 4.80 12.18 -19.26
CA LEU A 351 5.83 11.20 -19.63
C LEU A 351 7.11 11.37 -18.81
N ALA A 352 7.57 12.60 -18.59
CA ALA A 352 8.74 12.87 -17.76
C ALA A 352 8.52 12.43 -16.31
N PHE A 353 7.31 12.65 -15.76
CA PHE A 353 6.93 12.17 -14.43
C PHE A 353 6.96 10.64 -14.37
N VAL A 354 6.29 9.95 -15.30
CA VAL A 354 6.28 8.48 -15.37
C VAL A 354 7.69 7.92 -15.51
N VAL A 355 8.51 8.50 -16.39
CA VAL A 355 9.92 8.09 -16.55
C VAL A 355 10.70 8.30 -15.25
N GLY A 356 10.51 9.42 -14.56
CA GLY A 356 11.12 9.68 -13.26
C GLY A 356 10.73 8.64 -12.20
N THR A 357 9.42 8.38 -12.05
CA THR A 357 8.89 7.38 -11.11
C THR A 357 9.40 5.98 -11.43
N VAL A 358 9.42 5.60 -12.72
CA VAL A 358 9.96 4.30 -13.14
C VAL A 358 11.46 4.21 -12.86
N LEU A 359 12.25 5.23 -13.19
CA LEU A 359 13.70 5.20 -12.93
C LEU A 359 14.02 5.09 -11.43
N ILE A 360 13.28 5.78 -10.57
CA ILE A 360 13.40 5.65 -9.11
C ILE A 360 12.94 4.26 -8.66
N GLY A 361 11.80 3.78 -9.18
CA GLY A 361 11.27 2.44 -8.87
C GLY A 361 12.20 1.30 -9.31
N LEU A 362 12.90 1.45 -10.44
CA LEU A 362 13.88 0.47 -10.94
C LEU A 362 15.07 0.30 -9.98
N ILE A 363 15.39 1.31 -9.15
CA ILE A 363 16.41 1.18 -8.09
C ILE A 363 15.94 0.18 -7.01
N LEU A 364 14.63 0.00 -6.83
CA LEU A 364 14.03 -0.89 -5.82
C LEU A 364 13.93 -2.35 -6.27
N ILE A 365 14.01 -2.65 -7.58
CA ILE A 365 13.84 -4.00 -8.15
C ILE A 365 15.00 -4.95 -7.79
N GLY A 366 16.16 -4.42 -7.40
CA GLY A 366 17.32 -5.20 -6.95
C GLY A 366 17.59 -5.13 -5.46
N HIS A 367 16.63 -4.67 -4.64
CA HIS A 367 16.88 -4.46 -3.21
C HIS A 367 16.88 -5.81 -2.46
N GLU A 368 18.00 -6.13 -1.81
CA GLU A 368 18.01 -7.13 -0.75
C GLU A 368 17.32 -6.52 0.47
N HIS A 369 16.29 -7.17 0.99
CA HIS A 369 15.66 -6.76 2.25
C HIS A 369 16.67 -6.93 3.39
N CYS A 370 17.12 -5.81 3.97
CA CYS A 370 17.95 -5.85 5.16
C CYS A 370 17.05 -6.00 6.38
N PHE A 371 17.08 -7.17 7.01
CA PHE A 371 16.36 -7.41 8.26
C PHE A 371 17.14 -6.81 9.43
N ALA A 372 16.45 -6.15 10.35
CA ALA A 372 17.01 -5.84 11.65
C ALA A 372 17.42 -7.16 12.33
N PRO A 373 18.59 -7.25 13.00
CA PRO A 373 18.96 -8.46 13.70
C PRO A 373 17.91 -8.75 14.78
N THR A 374 17.20 -9.87 14.62
CA THR A 374 16.24 -10.36 15.60
C THR A 374 16.93 -10.51 16.95
N SER A 375 16.35 -9.97 18.01
CA SER A 375 16.86 -10.03 19.38
C SER A 375 16.78 -11.43 20.03
N GLU A 376 16.80 -12.50 19.22
CA GLU A 376 16.81 -13.87 19.70
C GLU A 376 18.03 -14.61 19.16
N GLY A 377 18.93 -15.00 20.08
CA GLY A 377 19.89 -16.09 19.86
C GLY A 377 21.34 -15.69 19.60
N GLU A 378 22.09 -15.46 20.68
CA GLU A 378 23.51 -15.83 20.67
C GLU A 378 23.62 -17.35 20.40
N GLY A 379 24.12 -17.72 19.21
CA GLY A 379 24.66 -19.06 18.94
C GLY A 379 24.19 -19.68 17.62
N GLY A 380 25.05 -19.65 16.59
CA GLY A 380 24.75 -20.36 15.34
C GLY A 380 25.82 -20.21 14.27
N HIS A 381 26.87 -21.01 14.40
CA HIS A 381 27.89 -21.41 13.42
C HIS A 381 27.84 -20.85 11.98
N GLY A 382 28.95 -20.20 11.59
CA GLY A 382 29.23 -19.85 10.21
C GLY A 382 29.46 -21.06 9.32
N HIS A 383 28.95 -20.98 8.09
CA HIS A 383 29.34 -21.85 6.99
C HIS A 383 29.89 -21.00 5.84
N SER A 384 31.21 -21.01 5.75
CA SER A 384 31.96 -20.65 4.55
C SER A 384 31.74 -21.73 3.50
N HIS A 385 31.18 -21.37 2.36
CA HIS A 385 31.31 -22.16 1.13
C HIS A 385 32.23 -21.41 0.17
N GLY A 386 33.50 -21.82 0.19
CA GLY A 386 34.48 -21.47 -0.83
C GLY A 386 34.18 -22.18 -2.13
N HIS A 387 34.35 -21.45 -3.22
CA HIS A 387 34.35 -21.96 -4.59
C HIS A 387 35.56 -22.87 -4.83
N SER A 388 35.33 -24.03 -5.46
CA SER A 388 36.32 -24.70 -6.29
C SER A 388 35.66 -25.56 -7.36
N HIS A 389 35.71 -25.03 -8.59
CA HIS A 389 35.87 -25.67 -9.92
C HIS A 389 34.89 -25.19 -10.98
#